data_AF-A0A6J5H0S0-F1
#
_entry.id   AF-A0A6J5H0S0-F1
#
_cell.length_a   1.000
_cell.length_b   1.000
_cell.length_c   1.000
_cell.angle_alpha   90.00
_cell.angle_beta   90.00
_cell.angle_gamma   90.00
#
_symmetry.space_group_name_H-M   'P 1'
#
loop_
_entity.id
_entity.type
_entity.pdbx_description
1 polymer ?
#
loop_
_entity_poly.entity_id
_entity_poly.type
_entity_poly.pdbx_seq_one_letter_code
_entity_poly.pdbx_strand_id
1 'polypeptide(L)'
;MLKISVDVFRCHHCQRTRLYACALLLAVVQSFAPIGACAQSVPAWTGPDVQRRANGVLALLSFSVTPDLSASSLGIRNGATGNPSLNMTQVGGGFTLSPNFPLYLEGAIGGSRYDPTFVVSDGQQQRALPTRWTNVAATGGIGWDFPLNEKKDLVIRPIFNFSLGEVLSDASAAQFLVNRKVDKNIDFIRDGSLSAYGLGGSLMLGWYPRKEPYEFDLELRFTDIYLQSFGSSGAVRGSANAQSTNLYARWRAPTGLLVLHRPLRYVLELSHSTYLGSQADVLGFNQLTSLGAGLEIDTGAVTKLFSRVRIVARYAFGKDVTGASLGLALSF
;
A
#
# COMPACT_ATOMS: atom_id res chain seq x y z
N MET A 1 64.86 30.37 -18.56
CA MET A 1 64.86 28.89 -18.65
C MET A 1 64.62 28.57 -20.12
N LEU A 2 65.65 28.36 -20.96
CA LEU A 2 66.41 27.11 -21.16
C LEU A 2 65.47 25.90 -21.36
N LYS A 3 65.53 25.09 -22.44
CA LYS A 3 66.48 24.87 -23.56
C LYS A 3 65.67 24.47 -24.83
N ILE A 4 65.98 24.89 -26.08
CA ILE A 4 67.03 24.38 -27.01
C ILE A 4 66.74 22.91 -27.43
N SER A 5 66.69 22.48 -28.71
CA SER A 5 66.96 23.16 -30.02
C SER A 5 66.77 22.22 -31.25
N VAL A 6 66.96 22.76 -32.49
CA VAL A 6 67.69 22.13 -33.65
C VAL A 6 66.96 20.97 -34.41
N ASP A 7 66.90 20.90 -35.77
CA ASP A 7 67.59 21.63 -36.86
C ASP A 7 66.83 21.55 -38.24
N VAL A 8 66.85 22.55 -39.14
CA VAL A 8 67.72 22.71 -40.37
C VAL A 8 67.47 21.64 -41.45
N PHE A 9 67.28 21.88 -42.76
CA PHE A 9 67.31 23.06 -43.66
C PHE A 9 66.39 22.76 -44.91
N ARG A 10 66.27 23.51 -46.03
CA ARG A 10 67.00 24.68 -46.59
C ARG A 10 66.03 25.64 -47.35
N CYS A 11 66.44 26.18 -48.50
CA CYS A 11 65.78 27.19 -49.34
C CYS A 11 65.90 26.81 -50.84
N HIS A 12 64.87 27.11 -51.65
CA HIS A 12 64.93 27.78 -52.97
C HIS A 12 63.48 27.94 -53.48
N HIS A 13 62.88 29.14 -53.45
CA HIS A 13 63.04 30.25 -54.39
C HIS A 13 62.50 29.97 -55.82
N CYS A 14 61.41 30.68 -56.13
CA CYS A 14 60.98 31.17 -57.45
C CYS A 14 60.10 30.29 -58.38
N GLN A 15 59.21 31.00 -59.06
CA GLN A 15 58.45 30.69 -60.29
C GLN A 15 57.15 29.86 -60.25
N ARG A 16 56.05 30.64 -60.20
CA ARG A 16 54.94 30.62 -61.18
C ARG A 16 54.10 29.34 -61.36
N THR A 17 53.06 29.26 -60.53
CA THR A 17 51.65 29.09 -60.94
C THR A 17 51.37 28.67 -62.40
N ARG A 18 50.83 27.46 -62.60
CA ARG A 18 49.81 27.12 -63.62
C ARG A 18 49.26 25.70 -63.47
N LEU A 19 48.08 25.48 -64.06
CA LEU A 19 47.35 24.22 -64.31
C LEU A 19 46.70 23.58 -63.07
N TYR A 20 45.37 23.42 -62.98
CA TYR A 20 44.39 22.80 -63.90
C TYR A 20 44.58 21.28 -64.09
N ALA A 21 44.16 20.49 -63.11
CA ALA A 21 43.78 19.09 -63.26
C ALA A 21 42.95 18.60 -62.05
N CYS A 22 41.62 18.77 -62.09
CA CYS A 22 40.68 18.15 -61.15
C CYS A 22 39.43 17.65 -61.89
N ALA A 23 39.65 16.62 -62.71
CA ALA A 23 38.56 15.85 -63.30
C ALA A 23 38.09 14.79 -62.30
N LEU A 24 37.10 15.13 -61.45
CA LEU A 24 36.25 14.20 -60.69
C LEU A 24 35.14 14.97 -59.94
N LEU A 25 34.22 15.58 -60.70
CA LEU A 25 33.04 16.27 -60.17
C LEU A 25 31.79 15.95 -61.03
N LEU A 26 31.55 14.66 -61.19
CA LEU A 26 30.33 14.07 -61.73
C LEU A 26 29.87 12.96 -60.79
N ALA A 27 28.55 12.86 -60.58
CA ALA A 27 27.86 11.91 -59.69
C ALA A 27 27.83 12.22 -58.16
N VAL A 28 27.24 13.37 -57.76
CA VAL A 28 26.41 13.43 -56.53
C VAL A 28 25.15 14.29 -56.81
N VAL A 29 24.19 13.69 -57.52
CA VAL A 29 22.78 14.10 -57.54
C VAL A 29 21.98 12.81 -57.43
N GLN A 30 20.86 12.83 -56.69
CA GLN A 30 20.22 11.68 -56.00
C GLN A 30 20.97 11.35 -54.69
N SER A 31 20.36 11.29 -53.50
CA SER A 31 18.95 11.06 -53.18
C SER A 31 18.48 11.83 -51.94
N PHE A 32 17.57 12.80 -52.08
CA PHE A 32 16.76 13.29 -50.96
C PHE A 32 15.50 12.41 -50.85
N ALA A 33 15.61 11.31 -50.12
CA ALA A 33 14.41 10.59 -49.67
C ALA A 33 13.74 11.44 -48.56
N PRO A 34 12.42 11.68 -48.59
CA PRO A 34 11.74 12.15 -47.41
C PRO A 34 11.84 11.06 -46.36
N ILE A 35 12.57 11.34 -45.26
CA ILE A 35 12.47 10.52 -44.06
C ILE A 35 11.03 10.69 -43.60
N GLY A 36 10.20 9.69 -43.89
CA GLY A 36 8.88 9.59 -43.34
C GLY A 36 9.03 9.63 -41.82
N ALA A 37 8.60 10.74 -41.21
CA ALA A 37 8.48 10.79 -39.78
C ALA A 37 7.42 9.75 -39.40
N CYS A 38 7.89 8.57 -39.00
CA CYS A 38 7.09 7.63 -38.26
C CYS A 38 6.71 8.33 -36.96
N ALA A 39 5.61 9.08 -37.01
CA ALA A 39 4.83 9.42 -35.85
C ALA A 39 4.49 8.08 -35.21
N GLN A 40 5.29 7.69 -34.22
CA GLN A 40 4.93 6.61 -33.33
C GLN A 40 3.61 7.04 -32.74
N SER A 41 2.53 6.38 -33.18
CA SER A 41 1.24 6.48 -32.55
C SER A 41 1.42 5.97 -31.14
N VAL A 42 1.70 6.89 -30.22
CA VAL A 42 1.53 6.66 -28.78
C VAL A 42 0.14 6.07 -28.67
N PRO A 43 -0.02 4.82 -28.17
CA PRO A 43 -1.31 4.18 -28.14
C PRO A 43 -2.28 5.11 -27.40
N ALA A 44 -3.34 5.55 -28.06
CA ALA A 44 -4.32 6.43 -27.45
C ALA A 44 -5.13 5.59 -26.45
N TRP A 45 -4.67 5.55 -25.20
CA TRP A 45 -5.29 4.79 -24.10
C TRP A 45 -6.61 5.46 -23.69
N THR A 46 -7.66 5.24 -24.48
CA THR A 46 -9.00 5.81 -24.24
C THR A 46 -10.04 4.71 -24.07
N GLY A 47 -10.81 4.74 -22.99
CA GLY A 47 -11.99 3.87 -22.81
C GLY A 47 -11.87 2.85 -21.67
N PRO A 48 -12.56 1.69 -21.78
CA PRO A 48 -12.80 0.76 -20.66
C PRO A 48 -11.55 0.26 -19.92
N ASP A 49 -10.41 0.14 -20.58
CA ASP A 49 -9.17 -0.34 -19.97
C ASP A 49 -8.60 0.63 -18.91
N VAL A 50 -8.81 1.93 -19.08
CA VAL A 50 -8.38 2.93 -18.09
C VAL A 50 -9.25 2.86 -16.84
N GLN A 51 -10.57 2.69 -17.02
CA GLN A 51 -11.51 2.54 -15.91
C GLN A 51 -11.31 1.21 -15.17
N ARG A 52 -11.06 0.10 -15.90
CA ARG A 52 -10.73 -1.21 -15.30
C ARG A 52 -9.46 -1.13 -14.45
N ARG A 53 -8.43 -0.43 -14.92
CA ARG A 53 -7.20 -0.18 -14.16
C ARG A 53 -7.46 0.68 -12.92
N ALA A 54 -8.21 1.78 -13.05
CA ALA A 54 -8.56 2.63 -11.91
C ALA A 54 -9.34 1.87 -10.82
N ASN A 55 -10.29 1.02 -11.20
CA ASN A 55 -11.02 0.17 -10.27
C ASN A 55 -10.10 -0.87 -9.60
N GLY A 56 -9.18 -1.49 -10.33
CA GLY A 56 -8.19 -2.41 -9.76
C GLY A 56 -7.22 -1.73 -8.78
N VAL A 57 -6.83 -0.49 -9.06
CA VAL A 57 -6.00 0.35 -8.17
C VAL A 57 -6.76 0.68 -6.87
N LEU A 58 -8.05 1.05 -6.95
CA LEU A 58 -8.90 1.27 -5.77
C LEU A 58 -9.22 -0.03 -5.01
N ALA A 59 -9.24 -1.17 -5.68
CA ALA A 59 -9.37 -2.48 -5.04
C ALA A 59 -8.14 -2.84 -4.19
N LEU A 60 -6.94 -2.33 -4.52
CA LEU A 60 -5.78 -2.44 -3.63
C LEU A 60 -5.92 -1.53 -2.39
N LEU A 61 -6.47 -0.31 -2.56
CA LEU A 61 -6.76 0.62 -1.45
C LEU A 61 -7.79 0.04 -0.46
N SER A 62 -8.71 -0.81 -0.94
CA SER A 62 -9.75 -1.48 -0.14
C SER A 62 -9.19 -2.32 1.03
N PHE A 63 -7.97 -2.86 0.90
CA PHE A 63 -7.29 -3.57 1.99
C PHE A 63 -6.86 -2.64 3.13
N SER A 64 -6.52 -1.38 2.83
CA SER A 64 -6.03 -0.40 3.82
C SER A 64 -7.13 0.47 4.45
N VAL A 65 -8.29 0.61 3.80
CA VAL A 65 -9.44 1.35 4.37
C VAL A 65 -10.28 0.52 5.33
N THR A 66 -10.27 -0.81 5.21
CA THR A 66 -10.96 -1.72 6.14
C THR A 66 -10.22 -1.69 7.49
N PRO A 67 -10.86 -1.30 8.61
CA PRO A 67 -10.14 -1.18 9.88
C PRO A 67 -9.71 -2.55 10.43
N ASP A 68 -8.40 -2.78 10.52
CA ASP A 68 -7.80 -3.65 11.53
C ASP A 68 -7.34 -2.75 12.69
N LEU A 69 -7.92 -2.97 13.87
CA LEU A 69 -7.65 -2.17 15.07
C LEU A 69 -6.36 -2.62 15.79
N SER A 70 -5.64 -3.59 15.25
CA SER A 70 -4.31 -3.98 15.72
C SER A 70 -3.22 -3.32 14.87
N ALA A 71 -2.38 -2.50 15.51
CA ALA A 71 -1.23 -1.95 14.80
C ALA A 71 -0.27 -3.10 14.43
N SER A 72 0.01 -3.25 13.14
CA SER A 72 0.73 -4.39 12.58
C SER A 72 1.46 -4.04 11.28
N SER A 73 2.61 -4.67 11.07
CA SER A 73 3.30 -4.69 9.76
C SER A 73 3.18 -6.08 9.15
N LEU A 74 2.34 -6.26 8.13
CA LEU A 74 2.07 -7.53 7.48
C LEU A 74 2.80 -7.61 6.13
N GLY A 75 3.76 -8.52 6.02
CA GLY A 75 4.41 -8.88 4.75
C GLY A 75 3.83 -10.17 4.19
N ILE A 76 3.19 -10.10 3.02
CA ILE A 76 2.57 -11.21 2.31
C ILE A 76 3.41 -11.60 1.07
N ARG A 77 3.50 -12.91 0.79
CA ARG A 77 4.09 -13.48 -0.43
C ARG A 77 3.13 -14.48 -1.08
N ASN A 78 2.96 -14.38 -2.40
CA ASN A 78 2.23 -15.37 -3.21
C ASN A 78 3.21 -16.41 -3.79
N GLY A 79 2.94 -17.70 -3.55
CA GLY A 79 3.82 -18.80 -3.97
C GLY A 79 3.67 -19.23 -5.44
N ALA A 80 2.50 -19.00 -6.04
CA ALA A 80 2.18 -19.48 -7.39
C ALA A 80 2.68 -18.54 -8.51
N THR A 81 2.82 -17.24 -8.21
CA THR A 81 3.26 -16.22 -9.20
C THR A 81 4.70 -15.75 -9.01
N GLY A 82 5.41 -16.20 -7.96
CA GLY A 82 6.80 -15.81 -7.63
C GLY A 82 6.96 -14.39 -7.08
N ASN A 83 6.05 -13.49 -7.43
CA ASN A 83 5.81 -12.15 -6.87
C ASN A 83 4.36 -11.79 -7.28
N PRO A 84 3.56 -11.06 -6.50
CA PRO A 84 3.95 -9.82 -5.81
C PRO A 84 4.06 -9.99 -4.29
N SER A 85 4.93 -9.19 -3.67
CA SER A 85 4.89 -8.96 -2.23
C SER A 85 3.97 -7.76 -1.92
N LEU A 86 2.97 -7.98 -1.08
CA LEU A 86 2.20 -6.92 -0.44
C LEU A 86 2.82 -6.68 0.94
N ASN A 87 3.34 -5.49 1.17
CA ASN A 87 3.76 -5.08 2.51
C ASN A 87 2.79 -4.00 3.00
N MET A 88 2.08 -4.26 4.08
CA MET A 88 1.13 -3.35 4.72
C MET A 88 1.61 -2.97 6.11
N THR A 89 1.43 -1.72 6.50
CA THR A 89 1.65 -1.22 7.86
C THR A 89 0.45 -0.41 8.27
N GLN A 90 -0.22 -0.81 9.34
CA GLN A 90 -1.40 -0.12 9.87
C GLN A 90 -1.18 0.24 11.33
N VAL A 91 -1.71 1.38 11.75
CA VAL A 91 -1.86 1.80 13.14
C VAL A 91 -3.31 2.16 13.33
N GLY A 92 -3.98 1.52 14.28
CA GLY A 92 -5.39 1.77 14.56
C GLY A 92 -5.72 1.58 16.03
N GLY A 93 -6.91 2.04 16.41
CA GLY A 93 -7.45 1.88 17.73
C GLY A 93 -8.90 2.35 17.79
N GLY A 94 -9.60 1.95 18.84
CA GLY A 94 -10.95 2.42 19.12
C GLY A 94 -11.29 2.27 20.59
N PHE A 95 -12.24 3.09 21.05
CA PHE A 95 -12.65 3.15 22.45
C PHE A 95 -14.13 3.55 22.55
N THR A 96 -14.78 3.08 23.62
CA THR A 96 -16.12 3.51 24.01
C THR A 96 -15.99 4.59 25.08
N LEU A 97 -16.64 5.75 24.89
CA LEU A 97 -16.44 6.94 25.73
C LEU A 97 -16.73 6.66 27.22
N SER A 98 -17.84 5.98 27.52
CA SER A 98 -18.14 5.51 28.88
C SER A 98 -19.24 4.44 28.88
N PRO A 99 -19.43 3.67 29.98
CA PRO A 99 -20.54 2.72 30.12
C PRO A 99 -21.94 3.37 30.16
N ASN A 100 -22.04 4.68 30.42
CA ASN A 100 -23.30 5.43 30.52
C ASN A 100 -23.60 6.24 29.25
N PHE A 101 -22.57 6.58 28.48
CA PHE A 101 -22.67 7.17 27.15
C PHE A 101 -21.86 6.31 26.19
N PRO A 102 -22.44 5.19 25.70
CA PRO A 102 -21.75 4.14 24.96
C PRO A 102 -21.46 4.50 23.49
N LEU A 103 -21.13 5.77 23.23
CA LEU A 103 -20.59 6.20 21.96
C LEU A 103 -19.22 5.54 21.76
N TYR A 104 -19.06 4.84 20.65
CA TYR A 104 -17.81 4.22 20.23
C TYR A 104 -17.16 5.05 19.13
N LEU A 105 -15.84 5.26 19.23
CA LEU A 105 -15.03 5.91 18.21
C LEU A 105 -13.89 4.99 17.81
N GLU A 106 -13.62 4.89 16.52
CA GLU A 106 -12.45 4.20 15.96
C GLU A 106 -11.72 5.06 14.94
N GLY A 107 -10.42 4.82 14.81
CA GLY A 107 -9.57 5.43 13.79
C GLY A 107 -8.43 4.50 13.42
N ALA A 108 -8.11 4.43 12.14
CA ALA A 108 -6.95 3.69 11.63
C ALA A 108 -6.29 4.45 10.48
N ILE A 109 -4.96 4.37 10.40
CA ILE A 109 -4.15 4.84 9.28
C ILE A 109 -3.34 3.65 8.78
N GLY A 110 -3.51 3.30 7.51
CA GLY A 110 -2.87 2.17 6.85
C GLY A 110 -2.12 2.60 5.60
N GLY A 111 -0.87 2.16 5.47
CA GLY A 111 -0.10 2.24 4.24
C GLY A 111 0.15 0.85 3.67
N SER A 112 0.08 0.67 2.36
CA SER A 112 0.53 -0.57 1.71
C SER A 112 1.36 -0.30 0.46
N ARG A 113 2.38 -1.13 0.23
CA ARG A 113 3.17 -1.13 -1.01
C ARG A 113 2.99 -2.45 -1.74
N TYR A 114 2.68 -2.34 -3.02
CA TYR A 114 2.47 -3.45 -3.94
C TYR A 114 3.48 -3.33 -5.10
N ASP A 115 4.32 -4.36 -5.28
CA ASP A 115 5.36 -4.42 -6.32
C ASP A 115 5.09 -5.56 -7.32
N PRO A 116 4.19 -5.35 -8.31
CA PRO A 116 3.87 -6.33 -9.34
C PRO A 116 4.91 -6.34 -10.45
N THR A 117 5.61 -7.47 -10.61
CA THR A 117 6.41 -7.74 -11.81
C THR A 117 5.53 -8.27 -12.93
N PHE A 118 4.93 -7.37 -13.73
CA PHE A 118 4.24 -7.75 -14.96
C PHE A 118 5.24 -8.24 -16.01
N VAL A 119 5.16 -9.53 -16.38
CA VAL A 119 5.89 -10.08 -17.53
C VAL A 119 5.05 -9.87 -18.79
N VAL A 120 5.26 -8.75 -19.49
CA VAL A 120 4.70 -8.55 -20.83
C VAL A 120 5.63 -9.19 -21.84
N SER A 121 5.09 -10.03 -22.73
CA SER A 121 5.82 -10.77 -23.76
C SER A 121 5.27 -10.44 -25.14
N ASP A 122 5.99 -9.61 -25.90
CA ASP A 122 5.67 -9.31 -27.31
C ASP A 122 6.24 -10.39 -28.27
N GLY A 123 6.24 -11.65 -27.85
CA GLY A 123 6.71 -12.80 -28.65
C GLY A 123 8.21 -12.86 -28.95
N GLN A 124 9.00 -11.83 -28.62
CA GLN A 124 10.47 -11.79 -28.82
C GLN A 124 11.27 -11.29 -27.60
N GLN A 125 10.69 -10.45 -26.73
CA GLN A 125 11.33 -10.04 -25.48
C GLN A 125 10.29 -9.96 -24.34
N GLN A 126 10.71 -10.41 -23.15
CA GLN A 126 10.01 -10.12 -21.91
C GLN A 126 10.51 -8.78 -21.37
N ARG A 127 9.59 -7.85 -21.07
CA ARG A 127 9.92 -6.64 -20.30
C ARG A 127 9.10 -6.61 -19.01
N ALA A 128 9.81 -6.56 -17.89
CA ALA A 128 9.22 -6.26 -16.60
C ALA A 128 8.85 -4.77 -16.56
N LEU A 129 7.57 -4.47 -16.31
CA LEU A 129 7.10 -3.11 -16.04
C LEU A 129 6.89 -2.96 -14.52
N PRO A 130 7.83 -2.35 -13.77
CA PRO A 130 7.70 -2.13 -12.33
C PRO A 130 6.77 -0.95 -12.04
N THR A 131 5.46 -1.13 -12.30
CA THR A 131 4.44 -0.23 -11.79
C THR A 131 4.21 -0.53 -10.32
N ARG A 132 5.09 -0.01 -9.44
CA ARG A 132 4.86 -0.09 -8.00
C ARG A 132 3.75 0.87 -7.61
N TRP A 133 2.88 0.40 -6.73
CA TRP A 133 1.77 1.16 -6.19
C TRP A 133 1.96 1.33 -4.69
N THR A 134 1.88 2.57 -4.21
CA THR A 134 1.88 2.90 -2.79
C THR A 134 0.51 3.46 -2.44
N ASN A 135 -0.22 2.77 -1.57
CA ASN A 135 -1.52 3.19 -1.07
C ASN A 135 -1.34 3.77 0.32
N VAL A 136 -2.02 4.87 0.63
CA VAL A 136 -2.19 5.38 1.99
C VAL A 136 -3.67 5.62 2.23
N ALA A 137 -4.19 5.19 3.36
CA ALA A 137 -5.58 5.35 3.77
C ALA A 137 -5.65 5.80 5.24
N ALA A 138 -6.62 6.66 5.53
CA ALA A 138 -7.10 6.94 6.86
C ALA A 138 -8.61 6.63 6.91
N THR A 139 -9.04 5.85 7.89
CA THR A 139 -10.45 5.52 8.13
C THR A 139 -10.82 5.94 9.55
N GLY A 140 -11.96 6.62 9.69
CA GLY A 140 -12.64 6.86 10.95
C GLY A 140 -13.93 6.06 11.05
N GLY A 141 -14.41 5.88 12.28
CA GLY A 141 -15.70 5.28 12.55
C GLY A 141 -16.37 5.87 13.79
N ILE A 142 -17.68 6.08 13.70
CA ILE A 142 -18.54 6.50 14.80
C ILE A 142 -19.60 5.42 14.97
N GLY A 143 -19.62 4.76 16.12
CA GLY A 143 -20.54 3.67 16.43
C GLY A 143 -21.20 3.83 17.79
N TRP A 144 -22.05 2.87 18.14
CA TRP A 144 -22.77 2.87 19.41
C TRP A 144 -22.86 1.46 19.98
N ASP A 145 -22.48 1.25 21.25
CA ASP A 145 -22.58 -0.07 21.88
C ASP A 145 -23.98 -0.32 22.42
N PHE A 146 -24.66 -1.31 21.85
CA PHE A 146 -25.90 -1.87 22.39
C PHE A 146 -25.57 -3.17 23.15
N PRO A 147 -25.59 -3.17 24.50
CA PRO A 147 -25.37 -4.40 25.26
C PRO A 147 -26.53 -5.37 25.06
N LEU A 148 -26.20 -6.62 24.75
CA LEU A 148 -27.13 -7.73 24.52
C LEU A 148 -27.35 -8.59 25.77
N ASN A 149 -26.65 -8.31 26.87
CA ASN A 149 -26.82 -9.01 28.14
C ASN A 149 -26.63 -8.07 29.35
N GLU A 150 -27.09 -8.51 30.53
CA GLU A 150 -27.03 -7.74 31.78
C GLU A 150 -25.59 -7.38 32.20
N LYS A 151 -24.62 -8.27 31.89
CA LYS A 151 -23.20 -8.06 32.17
C LYS A 151 -22.55 -6.99 31.30
N LYS A 152 -23.22 -6.57 30.22
CA LYS A 152 -22.70 -5.66 29.18
C LYS A 152 -21.38 -6.14 28.56
N ASP A 153 -21.08 -7.44 28.63
CA ASP A 153 -19.88 -8.04 28.04
C ASP A 153 -20.13 -8.58 26.63
N LEU A 154 -21.39 -8.75 26.23
CA LEU A 154 -21.80 -9.00 24.84
C LEU A 154 -22.45 -7.72 24.28
N VAL A 155 -21.88 -7.16 23.20
CA VAL A 155 -22.35 -5.92 22.56
C VAL A 155 -22.54 -6.11 21.06
N ILE A 156 -23.60 -5.52 20.52
CA ILE A 156 -23.71 -5.26 19.07
C ILE A 156 -23.47 -3.77 18.82
N ARG A 157 -22.61 -3.49 17.84
CA ARG A 157 -22.06 -2.17 17.54
C ARG A 157 -22.21 -1.91 16.03
N PRO A 158 -23.29 -1.22 15.60
CA PRO A 158 -23.28 -0.55 14.31
C PRO A 158 -22.25 0.61 14.35
N ILE A 159 -21.54 0.79 13.24
CA ILE A 159 -20.52 1.82 13.05
C ILE A 159 -20.78 2.47 11.70
N PHE A 160 -20.88 3.80 11.66
CA PHE A 160 -20.77 4.56 10.42
C PHE A 160 -19.28 4.80 10.12
N ASN A 161 -18.82 4.39 8.94
CA ASN A 161 -17.42 4.48 8.55
C ASN A 161 -17.22 5.49 7.41
N PHE A 162 -16.14 6.25 7.51
CA PHE A 162 -15.69 7.17 6.49
C PHE A 162 -14.18 7.03 6.29
N SER A 163 -13.74 7.10 5.06
CA SER A 163 -12.34 6.90 4.68
C SER A 163 -11.87 8.00 3.73
N LEU A 164 -10.59 8.29 3.79
CA LEU A 164 -9.87 9.07 2.80
C LEU A 164 -8.60 8.31 2.45
N GLY A 165 -8.31 8.15 1.16
CA GLY A 165 -7.10 7.48 0.72
C GLY A 165 -6.55 8.06 -0.56
N GLU A 166 -5.27 7.78 -0.79
CA GLU A 166 -4.54 8.15 -1.99
C GLU A 166 -3.74 6.95 -2.46
N VAL A 167 -3.77 6.72 -3.77
CA VAL A 167 -2.91 5.74 -4.43
C VAL A 167 -1.92 6.47 -5.31
N LEU A 168 -0.63 6.18 -5.12
CA LEU A 168 0.51 6.81 -5.77
C LEU A 168 1.24 5.80 -6.66
N SER A 169 1.54 6.16 -7.90
CA SER A 169 2.55 5.45 -8.70
C SER A 169 3.97 5.80 -8.21
N ASP A 170 4.95 4.94 -8.49
CA ASP A 170 6.35 5.13 -8.04
C ASP A 170 6.98 6.46 -8.54
N ALA A 171 6.55 7.03 -9.68
CA ALA A 171 7.06 8.32 -10.15
C ALA A 171 6.50 9.51 -9.36
N SER A 172 5.21 9.49 -9.01
CA SER A 172 4.58 10.50 -8.14
C SER A 172 5.11 10.41 -6.72
N ALA A 173 5.31 9.19 -6.20
CA ALA A 173 5.90 8.96 -4.87
C ALA A 173 7.35 9.48 -4.79
N ALA A 174 8.15 9.30 -5.85
CA ALA A 174 9.48 9.89 -5.94
C ALA A 174 9.46 11.43 -5.99
N GLN A 175 8.51 12.02 -6.73
CA GLN A 175 8.35 13.49 -6.79
C GLN A 175 7.92 14.09 -5.44
N PHE A 176 7.02 13.44 -4.72
CA PHE A 176 6.58 13.86 -3.38
C PHE A 176 7.74 13.92 -2.38
N LEU A 177 8.65 12.93 -2.41
CA LEU A 177 9.82 12.90 -1.52
C LEU A 177 10.95 13.86 -1.94
N VAL A 178 11.03 14.26 -3.21
CA VAL A 178 12.16 15.05 -3.77
C VAL A 178 11.81 16.54 -3.99
N ASN A 179 10.55 16.93 -3.84
CA ASN A 179 10.10 18.33 -3.77
C ASN A 179 10.55 19.22 -4.95
N ARG A 180 10.68 18.62 -6.16
CA ARG A 180 10.99 19.33 -7.41
C ARG A 180 9.80 19.24 -8.37
N LYS A 181 9.17 20.38 -8.63
CA LYS A 181 8.23 20.54 -9.74
C LYS A 181 9.00 20.44 -11.06
N VAL A 182 8.62 19.48 -11.89
CA VAL A 182 9.05 19.36 -13.30
C VAL A 182 7.78 19.43 -14.16
N ASP A 183 7.91 19.96 -15.38
CA ASP A 183 6.78 20.43 -16.17
C ASP A 183 5.76 19.37 -16.63
N LYS A 184 4.54 19.87 -16.90
CA LYS A 184 3.34 19.08 -17.19
C LYS A 184 3.37 18.44 -18.59
N ASN A 185 3.07 17.13 -18.63
CA ASN A 185 2.42 16.32 -19.69
C ASN A 185 3.16 14.99 -19.95
N ILE A 186 3.02 14.01 -19.05
CA ILE A 186 3.27 12.59 -19.35
C ILE A 186 2.17 11.75 -18.68
N ASP A 187 1.85 10.59 -19.28
CA ASP A 187 0.66 9.77 -19.02
C ASP A 187 0.36 9.41 -17.56
N PHE A 188 -0.93 9.23 -17.28
CA PHE A 188 -1.52 8.75 -16.01
C PHE A 188 -0.88 7.45 -15.46
N ILE A 189 -0.30 6.60 -16.32
CA ILE A 189 0.39 5.36 -15.93
C ILE A 189 1.79 5.65 -15.34
N ARG A 190 2.39 6.80 -15.67
CA ARG A 190 3.69 7.23 -15.17
C ARG A 190 3.53 8.03 -13.88
N ASP A 191 2.79 9.15 -13.92
CA ASP A 191 2.76 10.16 -12.85
C ASP A 191 1.38 10.33 -12.17
N GLY A 192 0.46 9.38 -12.32
CA GLY A 192 -0.89 9.45 -11.75
C GLY A 192 -0.95 9.16 -10.24
N SER A 193 -1.42 10.14 -9.46
CA SER A 193 -2.08 9.87 -8.17
C SER A 193 -3.60 9.75 -8.35
N LEU A 194 -4.23 8.94 -7.50
CA LEU A 194 -5.68 8.76 -7.44
C LEU A 194 -6.15 8.90 -6.00
N SER A 195 -6.73 10.05 -5.67
CA SER A 195 -7.41 10.27 -4.39
C SER A 195 -8.81 9.66 -4.42
N ALA A 196 -9.22 9.03 -3.32
CA ALA A 196 -10.55 8.47 -3.13
C ALA A 196 -11.09 8.75 -1.73
N TYR A 197 -12.39 8.97 -1.62
CA TYR A 197 -13.10 8.94 -0.35
C TYR A 197 -13.92 7.67 -0.26
N GLY A 198 -14.15 7.19 0.95
CA GLY A 198 -14.99 6.05 1.26
C GLY A 198 -16.12 6.42 2.20
N LEU A 199 -17.32 5.92 1.97
CA LEU A 199 -18.45 6.03 2.90
C LEU A 199 -19.14 4.68 3.01
N GLY A 200 -19.58 4.33 4.21
CA GLY A 200 -20.30 3.09 4.47
C GLY A 200 -20.45 2.82 5.95
N GLY A 201 -20.36 1.55 6.32
CA GLY A 201 -20.48 1.16 7.72
C GLY A 201 -20.00 -0.24 8.02
N SER A 202 -20.03 -0.56 9.31
CA SER A 202 -19.72 -1.87 9.83
C SER A 202 -20.77 -2.29 10.86
N LEU A 203 -20.95 -3.59 11.00
CA LEU A 203 -21.69 -4.18 12.12
C LEU A 203 -20.76 -5.15 12.85
N MET A 204 -20.49 -4.86 14.11
CA MET A 204 -19.61 -5.66 14.95
C MET A 204 -20.39 -6.29 16.11
N LEU A 205 -20.23 -7.59 16.32
CA LEU A 205 -20.64 -8.32 17.52
C LEU A 205 -19.38 -8.58 18.34
N GLY A 206 -19.27 -7.94 19.50
CA GLY A 206 -18.14 -8.08 20.42
C GLY A 206 -18.56 -8.84 21.68
N TRP A 207 -17.75 -9.81 22.10
CA TRP A 207 -17.90 -10.53 23.37
C TRP A 207 -16.59 -10.45 24.16
N TYR A 208 -16.65 -9.82 25.33
CA TYR A 208 -15.52 -9.37 26.12
C TYR A 208 -15.58 -9.86 27.58
N PRO A 209 -15.77 -11.17 27.84
CA PRO A 209 -15.94 -11.66 29.21
C PRO A 209 -14.68 -11.37 30.05
N ARG A 210 -14.83 -10.56 31.10
CA ARG A 210 -13.77 -10.21 32.04
C ARG A 210 -13.81 -11.18 33.23
N LYS A 211 -12.79 -12.04 33.35
CA LYS A 211 -12.68 -13.01 34.44
C LYS A 211 -11.22 -13.20 34.88
N GLU A 212 -10.75 -12.28 35.73
CA GLU A 212 -9.39 -12.34 36.26
C GLU A 212 -9.01 -13.72 36.82
N PRO A 213 -7.75 -14.17 36.64
CA PRO A 213 -6.64 -13.48 35.98
C PRO A 213 -6.64 -13.56 34.43
N TYR A 214 -7.73 -14.07 33.82
CA TYR A 214 -7.85 -14.30 32.39
C TYR A 214 -8.67 -13.19 31.70
N GLU A 215 -8.29 -12.82 30.49
CA GLU A 215 -9.11 -11.95 29.63
C GLU A 215 -9.27 -12.61 28.25
N PHE A 216 -10.52 -12.74 27.82
CA PHE A 216 -10.89 -13.17 26.47
C PHE A 216 -11.63 -12.05 25.75
N ASP A 217 -11.35 -11.91 24.46
CA ASP A 217 -12.04 -11.00 23.55
C ASP A 217 -12.38 -11.80 22.28
N LEU A 218 -13.61 -11.68 21.79
CA LEU A 218 -14.08 -12.27 20.54
C LEU A 218 -14.87 -11.19 19.77
N GLU A 219 -14.51 -10.95 18.53
CA GLU A 219 -15.13 -9.92 17.69
C GLU A 219 -15.48 -10.54 16.32
N LEU A 220 -16.73 -10.38 15.90
CA LEU A 220 -17.18 -10.67 14.55
C LEU A 220 -17.64 -9.37 13.91
N ARG A 221 -16.99 -8.94 12.83
CA ARG A 221 -17.24 -7.67 12.13
C ARG A 221 -17.59 -7.93 10.67
N PHE A 222 -18.73 -7.41 10.21
CA PHE A 222 -18.97 -7.17 8.79
C PHE A 222 -18.67 -5.70 8.48
N THR A 223 -18.02 -5.43 7.34
CA THR A 223 -17.70 -4.07 6.86
C THR A 223 -18.14 -3.95 5.40
N ASP A 224 -18.73 -2.80 5.03
CA ASP A 224 -19.14 -2.44 3.68
C ASP A 224 -18.87 -0.94 3.47
N ILE A 225 -17.82 -0.60 2.70
CA ILE A 225 -17.39 0.78 2.44
C ILE A 225 -17.26 1.01 0.93
N TYR A 226 -18.11 1.88 0.40
CA TYR A 226 -18.05 2.28 -1.01
C TYR A 226 -16.99 3.37 -1.22
N LEU A 227 -15.96 3.06 -2.00
CA LEU A 227 -14.88 3.97 -2.40
C LEU A 227 -15.17 4.62 -3.75
N GLN A 228 -14.99 5.93 -3.83
CA GLN A 228 -15.12 6.72 -5.06
C GLN A 228 -13.95 7.68 -5.23
N SER A 229 -13.34 7.66 -6.42
CA SER A 229 -12.24 8.59 -6.74
C SER A 229 -12.73 10.04 -6.90
N PHE A 230 -11.91 11.00 -6.49
CA PHE A 230 -12.14 12.43 -6.69
C PHE A 230 -10.83 13.15 -7.05
N GLY A 231 -10.91 14.38 -7.57
CA GLY A 231 -9.73 15.21 -7.85
C GLY A 231 -8.80 14.72 -8.97
N SER A 232 -9.13 13.61 -9.64
CA SER A 232 -8.35 13.03 -10.73
C SER A 232 -8.28 13.95 -11.96
N SER A 233 -7.19 13.82 -12.74
CA SER A 233 -7.14 14.41 -14.08
C SER A 233 -8.32 13.89 -14.90
N GLY A 234 -9.00 14.81 -15.61
CA GLY A 234 -10.43 14.72 -15.92
C GLY A 234 -10.95 13.59 -16.83
N ALA A 235 -10.14 12.58 -17.13
CA ALA A 235 -10.50 11.41 -17.93
C ALA A 235 -10.82 10.14 -17.12
N VAL A 236 -10.54 10.11 -15.80
CA VAL A 236 -10.61 8.86 -15.01
C VAL A 236 -11.47 9.00 -13.76
N ARG A 237 -12.55 8.23 -13.67
CA ARG A 237 -13.31 7.96 -12.44
C ARG A 237 -13.25 6.48 -12.13
N GLY A 238 -12.79 6.13 -10.93
CA GLY A 238 -12.81 4.78 -10.39
C GLY A 238 -13.78 4.66 -9.22
N SER A 239 -14.26 3.44 -9.01
CA SER A 239 -15.00 3.05 -7.82
C SER A 239 -14.64 1.62 -7.40
N ALA A 240 -14.59 1.35 -6.11
CA ALA A 240 -14.44 0.01 -5.54
C ALA A 240 -15.38 -0.14 -4.35
N ASN A 241 -15.86 -1.34 -4.05
CA ASN A 241 -16.48 -1.61 -2.77
C ASN A 241 -15.53 -2.43 -1.90
N ALA A 242 -15.19 -1.92 -0.72
CA ALA A 242 -14.41 -2.61 0.29
C ALA A 242 -15.36 -3.36 1.24
N GLN A 243 -15.67 -4.63 0.91
CA GLN A 243 -16.50 -5.49 1.77
C GLN A 243 -15.70 -6.63 2.38
N SER A 244 -15.89 -6.92 3.66
CA SER A 244 -15.29 -8.08 4.33
C SER A 244 -16.08 -8.56 5.55
N THR A 245 -15.88 -9.83 5.91
CA THR A 245 -16.17 -10.38 7.23
C THR A 245 -14.86 -10.70 7.94
N ASN A 246 -14.71 -10.21 9.17
CA ASN A 246 -13.54 -10.42 10.01
C ASN A 246 -13.97 -11.07 11.32
N LEU A 247 -13.38 -12.23 11.63
CA LEU A 247 -13.40 -12.84 12.95
C LEU A 247 -12.06 -12.54 13.63
N TYR A 248 -12.08 -12.03 14.86
CA TYR A 248 -10.90 -11.85 15.70
C TYR A 248 -11.16 -12.46 17.07
N ALA A 249 -10.19 -13.21 17.59
CA ALA A 249 -10.23 -13.70 18.96
C ALA A 249 -8.88 -13.50 19.64
N ARG A 250 -8.91 -13.15 20.93
CA ARG A 250 -7.71 -12.92 21.73
C ARG A 250 -7.87 -13.52 23.12
N TRP A 251 -6.87 -14.27 23.55
CA TRP A 251 -6.76 -14.84 24.89
C TRP A 251 -5.52 -14.28 25.60
N ARG A 252 -5.69 -13.87 26.85
CA ARG A 252 -4.63 -13.27 27.68
C ARG A 252 -4.65 -13.89 29.07
N ALA A 253 -3.49 -14.33 29.55
CA ALA A 253 -3.36 -15.05 30.81
C ALA A 253 -1.95 -14.89 31.41
N PRO A 254 -1.78 -14.97 32.74
CA PRO A 254 -0.47 -14.85 33.39
C PRO A 254 0.47 -15.99 33.01
N THR A 255 1.77 -15.70 32.90
CA THR A 255 2.84 -16.71 32.71
C THR A 255 3.35 -17.29 34.04
N GLY A 256 2.96 -16.69 35.17
CA GLY A 256 3.56 -16.95 36.50
C GLY A 256 4.82 -16.12 36.80
N LEU A 257 5.36 -15.40 35.80
CA LEU A 257 6.50 -14.49 35.99
C LEU A 257 6.02 -13.06 36.34
N LEU A 258 6.88 -12.30 37.02
CA LEU A 258 6.66 -10.89 37.33
C LEU A 258 7.61 -10.00 36.51
N VAL A 259 7.06 -8.91 35.97
CA VAL A 259 7.80 -7.83 35.29
C VAL A 259 7.22 -6.51 35.83
N LEU A 260 8.08 -5.55 36.22
CA LEU A 260 7.67 -4.29 36.86
C LEU A 260 6.75 -4.47 38.10
N HIS A 261 6.97 -5.53 38.88
CA HIS A 261 6.13 -5.93 40.03
C HIS A 261 4.67 -6.30 39.67
N ARG A 262 4.39 -6.59 38.40
CA ARG A 262 3.09 -7.05 37.90
C ARG A 262 3.21 -8.39 37.17
N PRO A 263 2.15 -9.21 37.08
CA PRO A 263 2.17 -10.45 36.30
C PRO A 263 2.44 -10.17 34.81
N LEU A 264 3.49 -10.80 34.28
CA LEU A 264 3.69 -10.90 32.84
C LEU A 264 2.60 -11.79 32.26
N ARG A 265 1.97 -11.37 31.17
CA ARG A 265 0.93 -12.16 30.48
C ARG A 265 1.42 -12.66 29.14
N TYR A 266 1.05 -13.88 28.78
CA TYR A 266 1.11 -14.33 27.40
C TYR A 266 -0.18 -13.94 26.68
N VAL A 267 -0.08 -13.71 25.38
CA VAL A 267 -1.20 -13.38 24.51
C VAL A 267 -1.23 -14.34 23.34
N LEU A 268 -2.40 -14.90 23.07
CA LEU A 268 -2.69 -15.66 21.87
C LEU A 268 -3.75 -14.90 21.07
N GLU A 269 -3.57 -14.80 19.76
CA GLU A 269 -4.52 -14.14 18.86
C GLU A 269 -4.86 -15.04 17.67
N LEU A 270 -6.09 -14.97 17.21
CA LEU A 270 -6.60 -15.57 15.99
C LEU A 270 -7.26 -14.44 15.20
N SER A 271 -6.98 -14.33 13.91
CA SER A 271 -7.85 -13.60 12.99
C SER A 271 -8.20 -14.45 11.78
N HIS A 272 -9.38 -14.23 11.22
CA HIS A 272 -9.81 -14.79 9.95
C HIS A 272 -10.65 -13.76 9.20
N SER A 273 -10.16 -13.34 8.05
CA SER A 273 -10.80 -12.37 7.16
C SER A 273 -11.23 -13.05 5.87
N THR A 274 -12.48 -12.85 5.47
CA THR A 274 -12.97 -13.14 4.11
C THR A 274 -13.31 -11.83 3.43
N TYR A 275 -12.74 -11.60 2.24
CA TYR A 275 -12.97 -10.44 1.40
C TYR A 275 -14.09 -10.74 0.41
N LEU A 276 -15.08 -9.86 0.35
CA LEU A 276 -16.32 -10.05 -0.40
C LEU A 276 -16.51 -9.00 -1.52
N GLY A 277 -15.82 -7.86 -1.40
CA GLY A 277 -15.96 -6.72 -2.30
C GLY A 277 -15.02 -6.78 -3.50
N SER A 278 -14.74 -5.62 -4.09
CA SER A 278 -13.85 -5.45 -5.23
C SER A 278 -12.42 -5.93 -4.99
N GLN A 279 -12.00 -6.10 -3.73
CA GLN A 279 -10.69 -6.60 -3.35
C GLN A 279 -10.58 -8.13 -3.27
N ALA A 280 -11.70 -8.85 -3.37
CA ALA A 280 -11.69 -10.30 -3.46
C ALA A 280 -10.90 -10.76 -4.71
N ASP A 281 -9.96 -11.69 -4.51
CA ASP A 281 -9.14 -12.33 -5.55
C ASP A 281 -8.23 -11.42 -6.40
N VAL A 282 -8.20 -10.10 -6.14
CA VAL A 282 -7.28 -9.13 -6.81
C VAL A 282 -5.80 -9.48 -6.60
N LEU A 283 -5.49 -10.16 -5.50
CA LEU A 283 -4.14 -10.64 -5.15
C LEU A 283 -4.01 -12.18 -5.26
N GLY A 284 -4.99 -12.84 -5.91
CA GLY A 284 -5.09 -14.30 -5.98
C GLY A 284 -5.65 -14.98 -4.73
N PHE A 285 -6.09 -14.21 -3.73
CA PHE A 285 -6.77 -14.70 -2.53
C PHE A 285 -7.98 -13.83 -2.17
N ASN A 286 -8.97 -14.46 -1.55
CA ASN A 286 -10.14 -13.81 -0.94
C ASN A 286 -10.32 -14.18 0.55
N GLN A 287 -9.39 -14.97 1.12
CA GLN A 287 -9.38 -15.34 2.53
C GLN A 287 -7.97 -15.24 3.11
N LEU A 288 -7.87 -14.77 4.35
CA LEU A 288 -6.61 -14.68 5.10
C LEU A 288 -6.86 -15.03 6.57
N THR A 289 -6.12 -16.01 7.09
CA THR A 289 -6.13 -16.40 8.51
C THR A 289 -4.81 -15.98 9.13
N SER A 290 -4.78 -15.54 10.39
CA SER A 290 -3.55 -15.38 11.15
C SER A 290 -3.62 -15.98 12.54
N LEU A 291 -2.48 -16.47 13.01
CA LEU A 291 -2.28 -16.98 14.37
C LEU A 291 -1.15 -16.17 15.01
N GLY A 292 -1.43 -15.60 16.18
CA GLY A 292 -0.53 -14.72 16.92
C GLY A 292 -0.13 -15.30 18.27
N ALA A 293 1.13 -15.10 18.64
CA ALA A 293 1.65 -15.34 19.97
C ALA A 293 2.49 -14.13 20.44
N GLY A 294 2.35 -13.76 21.70
CA GLY A 294 2.94 -12.53 22.21
C GLY A 294 3.01 -12.44 23.72
N LEU A 295 3.55 -11.32 24.19
CA LEU A 295 3.66 -10.96 25.60
C LEU A 295 2.99 -9.60 25.84
N GLU A 296 2.43 -9.45 27.04
CA GLU A 296 1.88 -8.19 27.53
C GLU A 296 2.44 -7.87 28.92
N ILE A 297 2.93 -6.64 29.05
CA ILE A 297 3.55 -6.10 30.26
C ILE A 297 2.60 -5.02 30.81
N ASP A 298 2.22 -5.14 32.08
CA ASP A 298 1.50 -4.09 32.79
C ASP A 298 2.49 -3.01 33.24
N THR A 299 2.27 -1.79 32.77
CA THR A 299 3.13 -0.62 32.98
C THR A 299 2.50 0.43 33.88
N GLY A 300 1.28 0.19 34.39
CA GLY A 300 0.53 1.15 35.20
C GLY A 300 1.18 1.51 36.56
N ALA A 301 2.18 0.75 36.99
CA ALA A 301 3.03 1.07 38.14
C ALA A 301 4.19 2.05 37.82
N VAL A 302 4.52 2.25 36.54
CA VAL A 302 5.71 3.01 36.10
C VAL A 302 5.33 4.26 35.30
N THR A 303 4.23 4.22 34.55
CA THR A 303 3.75 5.37 33.77
C THR A 303 2.23 5.52 33.86
N LYS A 304 1.76 6.76 33.72
CA LYS A 304 0.33 7.11 33.59
C LYS A 304 -0.11 7.31 32.13
N LEU A 305 0.81 7.19 31.17
CA LEU A 305 0.53 7.40 29.75
C LEU A 305 -0.19 6.21 29.11
N PHE A 306 0.10 4.99 29.57
CA PHE A 306 -0.50 3.74 29.10
C PHE A 306 -0.41 2.69 30.20
N SER A 307 -1.49 1.95 30.42
CA SER A 307 -1.60 0.93 31.45
C SER A 307 -0.89 -0.37 31.09
N ARG A 308 -0.85 -0.73 29.78
CA ARG A 308 -0.27 -2.00 29.31
C ARG A 308 0.41 -1.83 27.95
N VAL A 309 1.52 -2.54 27.74
CA VAL A 309 2.24 -2.66 26.46
C VAL A 309 2.18 -4.11 26.00
N ARG A 310 1.84 -4.34 24.75
CA ARG A 310 1.80 -5.67 24.13
C ARG A 310 2.67 -5.76 22.89
N ILE A 311 3.37 -6.88 22.74
CA ILE A 311 4.11 -7.25 21.54
C ILE A 311 3.60 -8.61 21.07
N VAL A 312 3.14 -8.72 19.83
CA VAL A 312 2.59 -9.97 19.25
C VAL A 312 3.23 -10.24 17.89
N ALA A 313 3.85 -11.41 17.73
CA ALA A 313 4.23 -11.92 16.42
C ALA A 313 3.09 -12.76 15.86
N ARG A 314 2.73 -12.58 14.59
CA ARG A 314 1.67 -13.37 13.93
C ARG A 314 2.17 -14.01 12.65
N TYR A 315 1.74 -15.23 12.40
CA TYR A 315 1.90 -15.93 11.13
C TYR A 315 0.57 -15.91 10.39
N ALA A 316 0.57 -15.44 9.14
CA ALA A 316 -0.60 -15.31 8.30
C ALA A 316 -0.54 -16.30 7.13
N PHE A 317 -1.67 -16.89 6.76
CA PHE A 317 -1.79 -17.89 5.71
C PHE A 317 -3.18 -17.89 5.08
N GLY A 318 -3.25 -18.29 3.82
CA GLY A 318 -4.48 -18.45 3.05
C GLY A 318 -4.20 -19.25 1.78
N LYS A 319 -5.09 -19.15 0.78
CA LYS A 319 -4.86 -19.78 -0.51
C LYS A 319 -3.66 -19.15 -1.22
N ASP A 320 -2.66 -19.98 -1.55
CA ASP A 320 -1.43 -19.62 -2.26
C ASP A 320 -0.61 -18.46 -1.64
N VAL A 321 -0.92 -18.12 -0.38
CA VAL A 321 -0.46 -16.88 0.27
C VAL A 321 0.00 -17.16 1.70
N THR A 322 1.19 -16.66 2.07
CA THR A 322 1.71 -16.72 3.44
C THR A 322 2.40 -15.41 3.82
N GLY A 323 2.50 -15.14 5.11
CA GLY A 323 3.10 -13.91 5.62
C GLY A 323 3.42 -13.96 7.11
N ALA A 324 4.10 -12.92 7.57
CA ALA A 324 4.37 -12.71 8.99
C ALA A 324 4.11 -11.24 9.34
N SER A 325 3.73 -10.99 10.59
CA SER A 325 3.64 -9.66 11.14
C SER A 325 4.18 -9.55 12.56
N LEU A 326 4.64 -8.35 12.90
CA LEU A 326 4.89 -7.94 14.28
C LEU A 326 3.93 -6.80 14.61
N GLY A 327 3.23 -6.91 15.73
CA GLY A 327 2.30 -5.90 16.23
C GLY A 327 2.71 -5.37 17.59
N LEU A 328 2.49 -4.08 17.78
CA LEU A 328 2.66 -3.36 19.04
C LEU A 328 1.32 -2.75 19.43
N ALA A 329 0.86 -2.96 20.66
CA ALA A 329 -0.38 -2.36 21.13
C ALA A 329 -0.19 -1.72 22.52
N LEU A 330 -0.87 -0.60 22.73
CA LEU A 330 -0.95 0.11 24.01
C LEU A 330 -2.39 0.06 24.50
N SER A 331 -2.56 -0.16 25.82
CA SER A 331 -3.84 0.06 26.50
C SER A 331 -3.74 1.33 27.33
N PHE A 332 -4.84 2.07 27.40
CA PHE A 332 -4.98 3.30 28.19
C PHE A 332 -5.85 2.97 29.40
#